data_AF-A0A1V9VAD9-F1
#
_entry.id   AF-A0A1V9VAD9-F1
#
_cell.length_a   1.000
_cell.length_b   1.000
_cell.length_c   1.000
_cell.angle_alpha   90.00
_cell.angle_beta   90.00
_cell.angle_gamma   90.00
#
_symmetry.space_group_name_H-M   'P 1'
#
loop_
_entity.id
_entity.type
_entity.pdbx_description
1 polymer ?
#
loop_
_entity_poly.entity_id
_entity_poly.type
_entity_poly.pdbx_seq_one_letter_code
_entity_poly.pdbx_strand_id
1 'polypeptide(L)'
;MIVLLRVIEKYANEVFSIGEYILTGGELPSLVMADAISRNVQGVLGNEASLDVESYENNLLEAPSFTKPENYENLFVVKEYLKGNHSRICDLKFQMSICRTKYYRPNKERR
;
A
#
# COMPACT_ATOMS: atom_id res chain seq x y z
N MET A 1 -35.26 -5.84 2.74
CA MET A 1 -34.00 -6.23 2.06
C MET A 1 -34.14 -7.61 1.40
N ILE A 2 -35.14 -7.82 0.54
CA ILE A 2 -35.38 -9.10 -0.17
C ILE A 2 -35.43 -8.87 -1.70
N VAL A 3 -35.57 -7.62 -2.15
CA VAL A 3 -35.72 -7.28 -3.57
C VAL A 3 -34.37 -7.13 -4.31
N LEU A 4 -33.28 -6.87 -3.58
CA LEU A 4 -31.93 -6.70 -4.17
C LEU A 4 -31.24 -8.02 -4.60
N LEU A 5 -31.69 -9.19 -4.14
CA LEU A 5 -31.03 -10.46 -4.44
C LEU A 5 -31.21 -10.94 -5.90
N ARG A 6 -32.40 -10.80 -6.49
CA ARG A 6 -32.69 -11.44 -7.80
C ARG A 6 -31.88 -10.88 -8.97
N VAL A 7 -31.57 -9.58 -8.94
CA VAL A 7 -30.78 -8.95 -10.00
C VAL A 7 -29.31 -9.37 -9.88
N ILE A 8 -28.78 -9.40 -8.66
CA ILE A 8 -27.41 -9.82 -8.39
C ILE A 8 -27.25 -11.30 -8.75
N GLU A 9 -28.13 -12.18 -8.28
CA GLU A 9 -28.09 -13.62 -8.58
C GLU A 9 -28.15 -13.94 -10.07
N LYS A 10 -28.84 -13.11 -10.87
CA LYS A 10 -29.08 -13.38 -12.28
C LYS A 10 -28.02 -12.76 -13.20
N TYR A 11 -27.46 -11.61 -12.83
CA TYR A 11 -26.61 -10.81 -13.73
C TYR A 11 -25.20 -10.55 -13.20
N ALA A 12 -24.97 -10.61 -11.90
CA ALA A 12 -23.64 -10.40 -11.35
C ALA A 12 -22.84 -11.71 -11.36
N ASN A 13 -21.65 -11.69 -11.96
CA ASN A 13 -20.73 -12.82 -11.89
C ASN A 13 -20.05 -12.93 -10.52
N GLU A 14 -19.61 -11.79 -9.99
CA GLU A 14 -18.85 -11.70 -8.74
C GLU A 14 -19.29 -10.48 -7.93
N VAL A 15 -19.12 -10.56 -6.62
CA VAL A 15 -19.44 -9.48 -5.67
C VAL A 15 -18.20 -9.22 -4.83
N PHE A 16 -17.70 -7.99 -4.91
CA PHE A 16 -16.50 -7.56 -4.20
C PHE A 16 -16.83 -6.58 -3.08
N SER A 17 -16.01 -6.62 -2.03
CA SER A 17 -15.96 -5.61 -0.99
C SER A 17 -14.53 -5.09 -0.85
N ILE A 18 -14.38 -3.78 -0.65
CA ILE A 18 -13.09 -3.12 -0.43
C ILE A 18 -12.71 -3.06 1.07
N GLY A 19 -13.58 -3.53 1.98
CA GLY A 19 -13.29 -3.58 3.41
C GLY A 19 -14.52 -3.76 4.30
N GLU A 20 -14.27 -3.87 5.61
CA GLU A 20 -15.30 -4.09 6.64
C GLU A 20 -15.90 -2.75 7.13
N TYR A 21 -16.60 -2.06 6.25
CA TYR A 21 -17.30 -0.81 6.55
C TYR A 21 -18.44 -0.56 5.55
N ILE A 22 -19.36 0.33 5.90
CA ILE A 22 -20.52 0.67 5.08
C ILE A 22 -20.29 2.03 4.43
N LEU A 23 -20.52 2.12 3.12
CA LEU A 23 -20.51 3.35 2.35
C LEU A 23 -21.93 3.74 1.91
N THR A 24 -22.10 5.00 1.52
CA THR A 24 -23.38 5.53 1.04
C THR A 24 -23.79 4.96 -0.32
N GLY A 25 -22.82 4.49 -1.11
CA GLY A 25 -23.02 4.02 -2.48
C GLY A 25 -21.84 3.21 -3.02
N GLY A 26 -21.97 2.74 -4.26
CA GLY A 26 -21.00 1.86 -4.93
C GLY A 26 -19.95 2.59 -5.78
N GLU A 27 -20.01 3.91 -5.88
CA GLU A 27 -19.15 4.71 -6.75
C GLU A 27 -17.70 4.70 -6.28
N LEU A 28 -17.49 4.93 -4.98
CA LEU A 28 -16.16 4.89 -4.36
C LEU A 28 -15.47 3.51 -4.47
N PRO A 29 -16.11 2.38 -4.11
CA PRO A 29 -15.48 1.07 -4.31
C PRO A 29 -15.20 0.75 -5.77
N SER A 30 -16.06 1.20 -6.69
CA SER A 30 -15.81 1.03 -8.13
C SER A 30 -14.56 1.78 -8.59
N LEU A 31 -14.39 3.04 -8.14
CA LEU A 31 -13.20 3.84 -8.46
C LEU A 31 -11.93 3.28 -7.83
N VAL A 32 -12.00 2.81 -6.57
CA VAL A 32 -10.86 2.17 -5.89
C VAL A 32 -10.42 0.92 -6.65
N MET A 33 -11.36 0.08 -7.09
CA MET A 33 -11.04 -1.10 -7.91
C MET A 33 -10.44 -0.70 -9.26
N ALA A 34 -11.03 0.28 -9.94
CA ALA A 34 -10.53 0.75 -11.24
C ALA A 34 -9.09 1.28 -11.12
N ASP A 35 -8.78 2.09 -10.10
CA ASP A 35 -7.43 2.60 -9.84
C ASP A 35 -6.46 1.42 -9.59
N ALA A 36 -6.77 0.54 -8.64
CA ALA A 36 -5.92 -0.59 -8.30
C ALA A 36 -5.65 -1.53 -9.50
N ILE A 37 -6.66 -1.82 -10.32
CA ILE A 37 -6.52 -2.68 -11.50
C ILE A 37 -5.73 -1.97 -12.60
N SER A 38 -6.04 -0.69 -12.88
CA SER A 38 -5.41 0.06 -13.97
C SER A 38 -3.89 0.20 -13.80
N ARG A 39 -3.39 0.27 -12.57
CA ARG A 39 -1.96 0.31 -12.25
C ARG A 39 -1.19 -0.92 -12.75
N ASN A 40 -1.86 -2.05 -12.90
CA ASN A 40 -1.28 -3.30 -13.41
C ASN A 40 -1.26 -3.38 -14.95
N VAL A 41 -1.85 -2.39 -15.63
CA VAL A 41 -1.86 -2.34 -17.10
C VAL A 41 -0.57 -1.67 -17.59
N GLN A 42 0.12 -2.34 -18.52
CA GLN A 42 1.36 -1.85 -19.10
C GLN A 42 1.18 -0.44 -19.70
N GLY A 43 2.10 0.46 -19.38
CA GLY A 43 2.11 1.84 -19.88
C GLY A 43 1.24 2.84 -19.10
N VAL A 44 0.48 2.40 -18.09
CA VAL A 44 -0.25 3.31 -17.19
C VAL A 44 0.68 3.94 -16.15
N LEU A 45 1.60 3.14 -15.59
CA LEU A 45 2.64 3.64 -14.71
C LEU A 45 3.87 4.06 -15.53
N GLY A 46 4.35 5.29 -15.33
CA GLY A 46 5.56 5.79 -16.00
C GLY A 46 6.84 5.06 -15.59
N ASN A 47 6.85 4.41 -14.42
CA ASN A 47 7.95 3.57 -13.93
C ASN A 47 7.40 2.23 -13.43
N GLU A 48 7.58 1.18 -14.23
CA GLU A 48 7.10 -0.18 -13.94
C GLU A 48 7.70 -0.74 -12.63
N ALA A 49 8.94 -0.36 -12.30
CA ALA A 49 9.61 -0.75 -11.05
C ALA A 49 8.93 -0.21 -9.78
N SER A 50 7.91 0.65 -9.91
CA SER A 50 7.14 1.12 -8.76
C SER A 50 6.20 0.04 -8.22
N LEU A 51 5.83 -0.96 -9.04
CA LEU A 51 5.01 -2.09 -8.60
C LEU A 51 5.83 -3.08 -7.76
N ASP A 52 7.10 -3.29 -8.11
CA ASP A 52 7.99 -4.27 -7.45
C ASP A 52 8.35 -3.90 -6.00
N VAL A 53 8.22 -2.62 -5.61
CA VAL A 53 8.63 -2.09 -4.30
C VAL A 53 7.41 -1.83 -3.39
N GLU A 54 6.26 -2.43 -3.67
CA GLU A 54 5.04 -2.20 -2.89
C GLU A 54 4.92 -3.08 -1.64
N SER A 55 4.23 -2.53 -0.64
CA SER A 55 4.04 -3.13 0.70
C SER A 55 3.26 -4.47 0.71
N TYR A 56 2.77 -4.93 -0.43
CA TYR A 56 2.01 -6.18 -0.55
C TYR A 56 2.82 -7.35 -1.09
N GLU A 57 3.94 -7.11 -1.77
CA GLU A 57 4.78 -8.18 -2.33
C GLU A 57 5.56 -8.92 -1.23
N ASN A 58 6.06 -8.19 -0.23
CA ASN A 58 6.93 -8.74 0.83
C ASN A 58 6.26 -8.83 2.21
N ASN A 59 4.94 -8.67 2.31
CA ASN A 59 4.16 -8.60 3.57
C ASN A 59 4.61 -7.54 4.60
N LEU A 60 5.61 -6.72 4.27
CA LEU A 60 6.13 -5.64 5.09
C LEU A 60 5.63 -4.29 4.59
N LEU A 61 5.32 -3.38 5.51
CA LEU A 61 5.04 -1.98 5.20
C LEU A 61 6.31 -1.28 4.68
N GLU A 62 6.17 -0.39 3.71
CA GLU A 62 7.29 0.38 3.18
C GLU A 62 8.04 1.14 4.30
N ALA A 63 9.37 1.17 4.18
CA ALA A 63 10.23 1.95 5.06
C ALA A 63 9.86 3.45 5.01
N PRO A 64 10.14 4.23 6.06
CA PRO A 64 9.96 5.68 5.99
C PRO A 64 10.88 6.28 4.92
N SER A 65 10.30 7.21 4.16
CA SER A 65 10.98 7.97 3.12
C SER A 65 11.36 9.35 3.63
N PHE A 66 12.58 9.77 3.34
CA PHE A 66 13.12 11.07 3.73
C PHE A 66 13.41 11.89 2.48
N THR A 67 13.09 13.18 2.55
CA THR A 67 13.40 14.16 1.51
C THR A 67 13.97 15.42 2.17
N LYS A 68 14.46 16.36 1.37
CA LYS A 68 15.01 17.63 1.86
C LYS A 68 13.90 18.46 2.53
N PRO A 69 14.21 19.28 3.55
CA PRO A 69 15.54 19.54 4.14
C PRO A 69 16.00 18.49 5.17
N GLU A 70 17.29 18.47 5.50
CA GLU A 70 17.89 17.48 6.43
C GLU A 70 17.41 17.61 7.88
N ASN A 71 17.01 18.82 8.28
CA ASN A 71 16.43 19.12 9.57
C ASN A 71 15.09 19.81 9.35
N TYR A 72 14.02 19.18 9.81
CA TYR A 72 12.69 19.76 9.82
C TYR A 72 12.23 19.85 11.27
N GLU A 73 12.10 21.06 11.82
CA GLU A 73 11.63 21.29 13.20
C GLU A 73 12.39 20.49 14.29
N ASN A 74 13.73 20.42 14.19
CA ASN A 74 14.61 19.61 15.06
C ASN A 74 14.46 18.09 14.88
N LEU A 75 13.72 17.63 13.86
CA LEU A 75 13.69 16.24 13.41
C LEU A 75 14.74 16.07 12.32
N PHE A 76 15.80 15.37 12.67
CA PHE A 76 16.90 15.08 11.76
C PHE A 76 16.63 13.83 10.94
N VAL A 77 16.97 13.88 9.66
CA VAL A 77 17.07 12.68 8.82
C VAL A 77 18.14 11.76 9.40
N VAL A 78 17.90 10.45 9.32
CA VAL A 78 18.85 9.44 9.80
C VAL A 78 20.17 9.60 9.04
N LYS A 79 21.28 9.76 9.77
CA LYS A 79 22.60 10.12 9.21
C LYS A 79 23.06 9.16 8.12
N GLU A 80 22.66 7.89 8.19
CA GLU A 80 22.95 6.85 7.21
C GLU A 80 22.38 7.18 5.81
N TYR A 81 21.24 7.87 5.72
CA TYR A 81 20.67 8.31 4.43
C TYR A 81 21.48 9.44 3.77
N LEU A 82 22.29 10.18 4.54
CA LEU A 82 23.13 11.27 4.03
C LEU A 82 24.50 10.79 3.53
N LYS A 83 24.94 9.60 3.96
CA LYS A 83 26.28 9.06 3.66
C LYS A 83 26.38 8.32 2.32
N GLY A 84 25.27 8.15 1.59
CA GLY A 84 25.23 7.51 0.26
C GLY A 84 25.63 6.03 0.22
N ASN A 85 25.72 5.34 1.37
CA ASN A 85 26.07 3.93 1.41
C ASN A 85 24.84 3.07 1.10
N HIS A 86 24.68 2.69 -0.16
CA HIS A 86 23.51 1.95 -0.65
C HIS A 86 23.22 0.65 0.13
N SER A 87 24.25 -0.14 0.45
CA SER A 87 24.06 -1.39 1.21
C SER A 87 23.51 -1.11 2.61
N ARG A 88 24.13 -0.16 3.34
CA ARG A 88 23.65 0.22 4.68
C ARG A 88 22.26 0.84 4.66
N ILE A 89 21.93 1.62 3.64
CA ILE A 89 20.60 2.20 3.46
C ILE A 89 19.57 1.10 3.21
N CYS A 90 19.90 0.09 2.40
CA CYS A 90 19.04 -1.06 2.15
C CYS A 90 18.75 -1.84 3.44
N ASP A 91 19.80 -2.19 4.18
CA ASP A 91 19.68 -2.90 5.47
C ASP A 91 18.84 -2.10 6.47
N LEU A 92 19.08 -0.79 6.56
CA LEU A 92 18.33 0.09 7.45
C LEU A 92 16.86 0.21 7.05
N LYS A 93 16.57 0.38 5.75
CA LYS A 93 15.19 0.41 5.23
C LYS A 93 14.45 -0.88 5.58
N PHE A 94 15.09 -2.03 5.41
CA PHE A 94 14.52 -3.32 5.76
C PHE A 94 14.21 -3.42 7.27
N GLN A 95 15.14 -3.04 8.14
CA GLN A 95 14.90 -3.03 9.60
C GLN A 95 13.77 -2.07 10.00
N MET A 96 13.74 -0.87 9.44
CA MET A 96 12.68 0.12 9.72
C MET A 96 11.30 -0.38 9.23
N SER A 97 11.27 -1.03 8.08
CA SER A 97 10.07 -1.66 7.51
C SER A 97 9.51 -2.76 8.42
N ILE A 98 10.36 -3.62 8.99
CA ILE A 98 9.97 -4.62 10.00
C ILE A 98 9.39 -3.94 11.25
N CYS A 99 10.09 -2.97 11.83
CA CYS A 99 9.64 -2.25 13.02
C CYS A 99 8.28 -1.56 12.79
N ARG A 100 8.11 -0.93 11.62
CA ARG A 100 6.87 -0.27 11.24
C ARG A 100 5.73 -1.29 11.10
N THR A 101 5.99 -2.43 10.48
CA THR A 101 5.00 -3.50 10.31
C THR A 101 4.56 -4.07 11.65
N LYS A 102 5.49 -4.35 12.56
CA LYS A 102 5.20 -4.80 13.94
C LYS A 102 4.29 -3.84 14.69
N TYR A 103 4.55 -2.55 14.55
CA TYR A 103 3.79 -1.52 15.27
C TYR A 103 2.37 -1.34 14.69
N TYR A 104 2.24 -1.19 13.37
CA TYR A 104 0.96 -0.83 12.73
C TYR A 104 0.11 -2.03 12.31
N ARG A 105 0.71 -3.20 12.09
CA ARG A 105 0.03 -4.43 11.65
C ARG A 105 0.52 -5.64 12.46
N PRO A 106 0.38 -5.63 13.81
CA PRO A 106 0.90 -6.71 14.67
C PRO A 106 0.30 -8.09 14.34
N ASN A 107 -0.89 -8.12 13.75
CA ASN A 107 -1.57 -9.37 13.38
C ASN A 107 -1.09 -9.98 12.05
N LYS A 108 -0.30 -9.28 11.22
CA LYS A 108 0.15 -9.79 9.91
C LYS A 108 1.38 -10.71 9.98
N GLU A 109 2.11 -10.77 11.09
CA GLU A 109 3.31 -11.63 11.23
C GLU A 109 2.99 -13.13 11.39
N ARG A 110 1.71 -13.54 11.33
CA ARG A 110 1.24 -14.90 11.67
C ARG A 110 0.78 -15.76 10.49
N ARG A 111 1.22 -15.49 9.26
CA ARG A 111 0.96 -16.38 8.12
C ARG A 111 2.25 -16.92 7.52
#